data_AF-A0A7S4LNE2-F1
#
_entry.id   AF-A0A7S4LNE2-F1
#
_cell.length_a   1.000
_cell.length_b   1.000
_cell.length_c   1.000
_cell.angle_alpha   90.00
_cell.angle_beta   90.00
_cell.angle_gamma   90.00
#
_symmetry.space_group_name_H-M   'P 1'
#
loop_
_entity.id
_entity.type
_entity.pdbx_description
1 polymer ?
#
loop_
_entity_poly.entity_id
_entity_poly.type
_entity_poly.pdbx_seq_one_letter_code
_entity_poly.pdbx_strand_id
1 'polypeptide(L)'
;PNPLATMVTPTLAAQPAPAPAAPPALPAAPPAAPAVLPATRTRAAPTVGQQRYPMLHTLIQACVWTEDWRLQPESGKSGTDNLDRLLGALEGEADRLGVPVTDRRFRQTYTPIYSTVFPDYGRCYCTEVLCAAFRGGTHIDVNGIRYPFTWDLAHWADRLALVWRELMSAIHRGCPLKNALENLDVTWAGWEVLYIRALIKLELEIKAQLMVAAQGFIRLGADPEAYVLVMEEVNRVNGAVKGTGESKMTLDVLWKATEMMQTANPPTAHDAPLICLAHSVVAAWEDLREYFIALIPRIKKLDVGLAHNPGLVKRLGAWEQAWRRGRRYLMDERTQRMLVEDARELREAAYESPVLQLWLPIRQTQTLSEIQGLVLGRILVTRACQGRGWSVVDEFAPEARDTTQFNEMEGFVRAHGVRGVVKAMEWSGGLEVEDWASITEDIRTQVEAANRAEWNDYLKLVLTCATRNWAQATGTDEL
;
A
#
# COMPACT_ATOMS: atom_id res chain seq x y z
N PRO A 1 -17.39 -49.43 23.04
CA PRO A 1 -18.83 -49.70 22.93
C PRO A 1 -19.57 -49.19 24.17
N ASN A 2 -20.12 -47.98 24.09
CA ASN A 2 -20.93 -47.43 25.17
C ASN A 2 -22.16 -46.71 24.57
N PRO A 3 -23.36 -46.95 25.11
CA PRO A 3 -24.63 -46.47 24.58
C PRO A 3 -24.96 -45.10 25.17
N LEU A 4 -25.72 -44.28 24.45
CA LEU A 4 -26.79 -43.42 25.00
C LEU A 4 -27.43 -42.65 23.83
N ALA A 5 -28.60 -43.15 23.45
CA ALA A 5 -29.53 -42.49 22.58
C ALA A 5 -30.42 -41.52 23.38
N THR A 6 -30.94 -40.53 22.65
CA THR A 6 -32.22 -39.82 22.87
C THR A 6 -32.40 -38.96 24.12
N MET A 7 -32.29 -37.64 23.93
CA MET A 7 -33.32 -36.71 24.41
C MET A 7 -33.58 -35.61 23.37
N VAL A 8 -34.80 -35.63 22.85
CA VAL A 8 -35.42 -34.63 22.00
C VAL A 8 -36.04 -33.57 22.92
N THR A 9 -35.68 -32.31 22.75
CA THR A 9 -36.38 -31.16 23.35
C THR A 9 -37.20 -30.42 22.29
N PRO A 10 -38.44 -30.01 22.61
CA PRO A 10 -39.33 -29.38 21.64
C PRO A 10 -38.99 -27.89 21.41
N THR A 11 -39.04 -27.51 20.14
CA THR A 11 -38.93 -26.15 19.63
C THR A 11 -40.14 -25.33 20.08
N LEU A 12 -39.92 -24.39 21.00
CA LEU A 12 -40.91 -23.34 21.31
C LEU A 12 -40.83 -22.27 20.22
N ALA A 13 -41.94 -22.08 19.51
CA ALA A 13 -42.10 -21.03 18.51
C ALA A 13 -42.00 -19.65 19.18
N ALA A 14 -40.97 -18.89 18.81
CA ALA A 14 -40.83 -17.49 19.18
C ALA A 14 -41.87 -16.66 18.41
N GLN A 15 -42.74 -15.98 19.16
CA GLN A 15 -43.60 -14.91 18.62
C GLN A 15 -42.73 -13.77 18.04
N PRO A 16 -43.13 -13.17 16.91
CA PRO A 16 -42.44 -12.00 16.38
C PRO A 16 -42.62 -10.81 17.33
N ALA A 17 -41.51 -10.17 17.68
CA ALA A 17 -41.50 -8.94 18.44
C ALA A 17 -42.27 -7.82 17.69
N PRO A 18 -43.05 -6.99 18.39
CA PRO A 18 -43.73 -5.86 17.76
C PRO A 18 -42.71 -4.83 17.23
N ALA A 19 -43.01 -4.29 16.05
CA ALA A 19 -42.21 -3.29 15.37
C ALA A 19 -41.94 -2.07 16.27
N PRO A 20 -40.73 -1.48 16.25
CA PRO A 20 -40.43 -0.29 17.02
C PRO A 20 -41.26 0.90 16.50
N ALA A 21 -41.86 1.63 17.45
CA ALA A 21 -42.62 2.84 17.19
C ALA A 21 -41.76 3.88 16.45
N ALA A 22 -42.38 4.55 15.47
CA ALA A 22 -41.75 5.62 14.70
C ALA A 22 -41.23 6.74 15.62
N PRO A 23 -40.05 7.32 15.34
CA PRO A 23 -39.52 8.44 16.10
C PRO A 23 -40.42 9.68 15.95
N PRO A 24 -40.55 10.50 17.01
CA PRO A 24 -41.33 11.73 16.96
C PRO A 24 -40.72 12.72 15.96
N ALA A 25 -41.59 13.40 15.21
CA ALA A 25 -41.22 14.43 14.25
C ALA A 25 -40.39 15.54 14.90
N LEU A 26 -39.30 15.91 14.22
CA LEU A 26 -38.46 17.06 14.58
C LEU A 26 -39.28 18.36 14.58
N PRO A 27 -39.09 19.26 15.56
CA PRO A 27 -39.72 20.57 15.54
C PRO A 27 -39.17 21.44 14.40
N ALA A 28 -40.08 22.24 13.83
CA ALA A 28 -39.84 23.14 12.71
C ALA A 28 -38.70 24.14 12.98
N ALA A 29 -37.97 24.47 11.92
CA ALA A 29 -36.87 25.43 11.91
C ALA A 29 -37.31 26.82 12.43
N PRO A 30 -36.46 27.51 13.23
CA PRO A 30 -36.70 28.89 13.62
C PRO A 30 -36.48 29.85 12.42
N PRO A 31 -37.17 31.01 12.41
CA PRO A 31 -37.09 31.97 11.31
C PRO A 31 -35.73 32.67 11.24
N ALA A 32 -35.34 33.01 10.01
CA ALA A 32 -34.09 33.65 9.65
C ALA A 32 -33.79 34.93 10.46
N ALA A 33 -32.56 35.03 10.96
CA ALA A 33 -32.01 36.25 11.54
C ALA A 33 -31.59 37.25 10.45
N PRO A 34 -31.67 38.56 10.70
CA PRO A 34 -31.42 39.61 9.71
C PRO A 34 -29.93 39.79 9.39
N ALA A 35 -29.68 40.25 8.16
CA ALA A 35 -28.37 40.53 7.60
C ALA A 35 -27.56 41.54 8.44
N VAL A 36 -26.34 41.16 8.80
CA VAL A 36 -25.33 42.03 9.44
C VAL A 36 -24.31 42.45 8.37
N LEU A 37 -24.15 43.75 8.18
CA LEU A 37 -23.15 44.38 7.30
C LEU A 37 -21.71 44.15 7.82
N PRO A 38 -20.69 44.08 6.95
CA PRO A 38 -19.31 43.86 7.35
C PRO A 38 -18.70 45.16 7.90
N ALA A 39 -18.39 45.17 9.20
CA ALA A 39 -17.51 46.17 9.78
C ALA A 39 -16.05 45.79 9.51
N THR A 40 -15.38 46.54 8.63
CA THR A 40 -13.93 46.53 8.48
C THR A 40 -13.27 47.03 9.77
N ARG A 41 -12.87 46.10 10.64
CA ARG A 41 -12.02 46.39 11.79
C ARG A 41 -10.55 46.41 11.34
N THR A 42 -10.03 47.61 11.14
CA THR A 42 -8.58 47.87 11.09
C THR A 42 -8.00 47.57 12.47
N ARG A 43 -7.25 46.46 12.60
CA ARG A 43 -6.59 46.03 13.84
C ARG A 43 -5.42 46.98 14.12
N ALA A 44 -5.57 47.84 15.12
CA ALA A 44 -4.46 48.65 15.65
C ALA A 44 -3.34 47.72 16.15
N ALA A 45 -2.10 47.99 15.72
CA ALA A 45 -0.93 47.24 16.15
C ALA A 45 -0.74 47.40 17.67
N PRO A 46 -0.57 46.30 18.43
CA PRO A 46 -0.30 46.39 19.86
C PRO A 46 1.02 47.11 20.08
N THR A 47 0.98 48.12 20.94
CA THR A 47 2.13 48.88 21.42
C THR A 47 3.14 47.92 22.05
N VAL A 48 4.42 48.11 21.76
CA VAL A 48 5.57 47.27 22.15
C VAL A 48 5.70 47.19 23.69
N GLY A 49 4.87 46.36 24.31
CA GLY A 49 4.96 45.95 25.71
C GLY A 49 5.65 44.59 25.78
N GLN A 50 6.61 44.45 26.70
CA GLN A 50 7.43 43.25 26.93
C GLN A 50 6.67 41.94 26.68
N GLN A 51 7.08 41.19 25.67
CA GLN A 51 6.66 39.81 25.51
C GLN A 51 7.16 39.01 26.71
N ARG A 52 6.25 38.59 27.60
CA ARG A 52 6.57 37.82 28.80
C ARG A 52 7.18 36.43 28.49
N TYR A 53 7.00 35.92 27.28
CA TYR A 53 7.43 34.58 26.87
C TYR A 53 8.06 34.60 25.45
N PRO A 54 9.24 35.20 25.27
CA PRO A 54 9.84 35.39 23.94
C PRO A 54 10.21 34.06 23.26
N MET A 55 10.63 33.06 24.05
CA MET A 55 10.96 31.72 23.53
C MET A 55 9.71 31.02 22.97
N LEU A 56 8.62 30.96 23.73
CA LEU A 56 7.36 30.36 23.28
C LEU A 56 6.81 31.09 22.05
N HIS A 57 6.88 32.43 22.04
CA HIS A 57 6.45 33.21 20.88
C HIS A 57 7.24 32.87 19.61
N THR A 58 8.57 32.73 19.73
CA THR A 58 9.44 32.35 18.61
C THR A 58 9.10 30.96 18.09
N LEU A 59 8.89 29.98 18.98
CA LEU A 59 8.53 28.62 18.60
C LEU A 59 7.13 28.54 17.96
N ILE A 60 6.17 29.31 18.46
CA ILE A 60 4.85 29.44 17.85
C ILE A 60 4.99 30.02 16.43
N GLN A 61 5.79 31.07 16.23
CA GLN A 61 6.00 31.65 14.90
C GLN A 61 6.71 30.71 13.93
N ALA A 62 7.50 29.76 14.44
CA ALA A 62 8.18 28.75 13.63
C ALA A 62 7.28 27.57 13.22
N CYS A 63 6.12 27.42 13.85
CA CYS A 63 5.13 26.40 13.49
C CYS A 63 4.17 26.92 12.41
N VAL A 64 3.69 26.02 11.54
CA VAL A 64 2.70 26.34 10.51
C VAL A 64 1.29 26.10 11.06
N TRP A 65 0.50 27.15 11.12
CA TRP A 65 -0.86 27.13 11.68
C TRP A 65 -1.90 27.50 10.63
N THR A 66 -3.10 26.93 10.77
CA THR A 66 -4.29 27.50 10.15
C THR A 66 -4.76 28.74 10.91
N GLU A 67 -5.67 29.51 10.32
CA GLU A 67 -6.28 30.69 10.96
C GLU A 67 -6.95 30.38 12.32
N ASP A 68 -7.37 29.13 12.53
CA ASP A 68 -7.98 28.64 13.76
C ASP A 68 -6.99 28.05 14.78
N TRP A 69 -5.68 28.28 14.58
CA TRP A 69 -4.59 27.67 15.37
C TRP A 69 -4.57 26.13 15.32
N ARG A 70 -5.09 25.54 14.23
CA ARG A 70 -4.90 24.10 13.98
C ARG A 70 -3.55 23.90 13.32
N LEU A 71 -2.84 22.83 13.66
CA LEU A 71 -1.62 22.47 12.95
C LEU A 71 -1.95 22.09 11.51
N GLN A 72 -1.12 22.51 10.56
CA GLN A 72 -1.14 21.92 9.22
C GLN A 72 -0.17 20.73 9.19
N PRO A 73 -0.69 19.48 9.16
CA PRO A 73 0.13 18.27 9.20
C PRO A 73 0.97 18.04 7.93
N GLU A 74 0.79 18.84 6.87
CA GLU A 74 1.52 18.70 5.60
C GLU A 74 2.92 19.33 5.62
N SER A 75 3.28 20.05 6.69
CA SER A 75 4.66 20.48 6.85
C SER A 75 5.50 19.25 7.18
N GLY A 76 6.39 18.84 6.26
CA GLY A 76 7.26 17.66 6.40
C GLY A 76 8.12 17.65 7.66
N LYS A 77 9.21 16.86 7.72
CA LYS A 77 10.02 16.65 8.96
C LYS A 77 10.34 17.93 9.77
N SER A 78 10.55 19.08 9.13
CA SER A 78 10.78 20.35 9.83
C SER A 78 9.59 20.87 10.66
N GLY A 79 8.35 20.56 10.28
CA GLY A 79 7.15 20.99 10.99
C GLY A 79 6.95 20.21 12.29
N THR A 80 7.17 18.89 12.25
CA THR A 80 7.11 18.02 13.43
C THR A 80 8.16 18.41 14.46
N ASP A 81 9.40 18.67 14.03
CA ASP A 81 10.50 19.05 14.92
C ASP A 81 10.22 20.37 15.67
N ASN A 82 9.61 21.36 15.00
CA ASN A 82 9.25 22.62 15.62
C ASN A 82 8.13 22.47 16.65
N LEU A 83 7.14 21.61 16.37
CA LEU A 83 6.08 21.32 17.32
C LEU A 83 6.61 20.56 18.55
N ASP A 84 7.49 19.58 18.37
CA ASP A 84 8.10 18.86 19.50
C ASP A 84 8.88 19.83 20.40
N ARG A 85 9.62 20.78 19.82
CA ARG A 85 10.29 21.84 20.58
C ARG A 85 9.31 22.74 21.33
N LEU A 86 8.19 23.12 20.70
CA LEU A 86 7.14 23.90 21.36
C LEU A 86 6.53 23.14 22.53
N LEU A 87 6.22 21.85 22.34
CA LEU A 87 5.65 20.99 23.38
C LEU A 87 6.60 20.84 24.56
N GLY A 88 7.89 20.54 24.32
CA GLY A 88 8.90 20.47 25.38
C GLY A 88 9.11 21.82 26.08
N ALA A 89 8.99 22.94 25.36
CA ALA A 89 9.03 24.27 25.97
C ALA A 89 7.82 24.56 26.88
N LEU A 90 6.63 24.09 26.51
CA LEU A 90 5.43 24.22 27.34
C LEU A 90 5.53 23.37 28.61
N GLU A 91 6.13 22.19 28.55
CA GLU A 91 6.43 21.36 29.74
C GLU A 91 7.37 22.08 30.70
N GLY A 92 8.52 22.56 30.19
CA GLY A 92 9.50 23.27 31.01
C GLY A 92 8.92 24.53 31.64
N GLU A 93 8.03 25.23 30.94
CA GLU A 93 7.32 26.39 31.47
C GLU A 93 6.28 26.00 32.54
N ALA A 94 5.57 24.89 32.37
CA ALA A 94 4.64 24.36 33.37
C ALA A 94 5.38 23.97 34.67
N ASP A 95 6.54 23.33 34.54
CA ASP A 95 7.41 22.99 35.67
C ASP A 95 7.91 24.25 36.40
N ARG A 96 8.39 25.25 35.64
CA ARG A 96 8.86 26.53 36.17
C ARG A 96 7.77 27.29 36.93
N LEU A 97 6.53 27.22 36.48
CA LEU A 97 5.37 27.86 37.11
C LEU A 97 4.77 27.05 38.27
N GLY A 98 5.29 25.85 38.55
CA GLY A 98 4.79 24.96 39.59
C GLY A 98 3.34 24.55 39.32
N VAL A 99 3.02 24.24 38.06
CA VAL A 99 1.74 23.61 37.69
C VAL A 99 1.75 22.19 38.28
N PRO A 100 0.66 21.69 38.88
CA PRO A 100 0.59 20.30 39.35
C PRO A 100 0.53 19.32 38.17
N VAL A 101 1.21 18.17 38.28
CA VAL A 101 1.16 17.13 37.25
C VAL A 101 -0.10 16.30 37.45
N THR A 102 -0.93 16.20 36.42
CA THR A 102 -2.12 15.34 36.40
C THR A 102 -1.72 13.87 36.47
N ASP A 103 -2.51 13.06 37.19
CA ASP A 103 -2.24 11.64 37.39
C ASP A 103 -2.13 10.87 36.06
N ARG A 104 -1.01 10.17 35.90
CA ARG A 104 -0.66 9.37 34.71
C ARG A 104 -0.40 7.91 35.03
N ARG A 105 -0.86 7.41 36.18
CA ARG A 105 -0.72 5.99 36.56
C ARG A 105 -1.35 5.03 35.54
N PHE A 106 -2.28 5.49 34.70
CA PHE A 106 -2.81 4.71 33.57
C PHE A 106 -1.74 4.26 32.57
N ARG A 107 -0.58 4.93 32.48
CA ARG A 107 0.54 4.52 31.62
C ARG A 107 1.10 3.14 31.99
N GLN A 108 0.86 2.65 33.21
CA GLN A 108 1.21 1.29 33.62
C GLN A 108 0.49 0.20 32.80
N THR A 109 -0.65 0.54 32.18
CA THR A 109 -1.41 -0.41 31.35
C THR A 109 -1.02 -0.35 29.88
N TYR A 110 -0.01 0.44 29.50
CA TYR A 110 0.42 0.59 28.12
C TYR A 110 1.16 -0.66 27.63
N THR A 111 1.01 -0.97 26.34
CA THR A 111 1.83 -2.01 25.71
C THR A 111 3.30 -1.55 25.66
N PRO A 112 4.27 -2.47 25.48
CA PRO A 112 5.68 -2.11 25.43
C PRO A 112 5.99 -0.96 24.46
N ILE A 113 5.30 -0.91 23.31
CA ILE A 113 5.47 0.13 22.28
C ILE A 113 5.14 1.52 22.86
N TYR A 114 3.97 1.68 23.47
CA TYR A 114 3.59 2.98 24.06
C TYR A 114 4.36 3.29 25.34
N SER A 115 4.79 2.27 26.09
CA SER A 115 5.63 2.49 27.28
C SER A 115 7.02 3.05 26.95
N THR A 116 7.55 2.78 25.74
CA THR A 116 8.81 3.41 25.30
C THR A 116 8.64 4.88 24.94
N VAL A 117 7.47 5.27 24.46
CA VAL A 117 7.13 6.68 24.15
C VAL A 117 6.80 7.45 25.44
N PHE A 118 6.17 6.78 26.40
CA PHE A 118 5.74 7.34 27.68
C PHE A 118 6.39 6.60 28.86
N PRO A 119 7.69 6.82 29.13
CA PRO A 119 8.47 6.01 30.07
C PRO A 119 8.13 6.22 31.54
N ASP A 120 7.55 7.38 31.91
CA ASP A 120 7.27 7.75 33.29
C ASP A 120 5.88 8.37 33.48
N TYR A 121 5.59 8.79 34.72
CA TYR A 121 4.35 9.47 35.10
C TYR A 121 4.43 11.01 34.97
N GLY A 122 5.52 11.53 34.41
CA GLY A 122 5.74 12.96 34.20
C GLY A 122 4.94 13.50 33.02
N ARG A 123 5.02 14.82 32.82
CA ARG A 123 4.48 15.46 31.61
C ARG A 123 5.29 14.98 30.41
N CYS A 124 4.57 14.58 29.37
CA CYS A 124 5.13 14.21 28.09
C CYS A 124 4.07 14.48 27.03
N TYR A 125 4.12 15.67 26.44
CA TYR A 125 3.30 16.14 25.35
C TYR A 125 3.96 15.72 24.03
N CYS A 126 3.32 14.79 23.33
CA CYS A 126 3.79 14.26 22.05
C CYS A 126 3.03 14.86 20.86
N THR A 127 3.77 15.21 19.81
CA THR A 127 3.21 15.73 18.55
C THR A 127 2.14 14.82 17.95
N GLU A 128 2.33 13.50 17.98
CA GLU A 128 1.38 12.55 17.39
C GLU A 128 0.02 12.59 18.11
N VAL A 129 0.03 12.63 19.45
CA VAL A 129 -1.18 12.68 20.28
C VAL A 129 -1.93 13.99 20.06
N LEU A 130 -1.21 15.11 19.93
CA LEU A 130 -1.83 16.40 19.64
C LEU A 130 -2.42 16.44 18.22
N CYS A 131 -1.64 15.99 17.23
CA CYS A 131 -2.08 15.92 15.84
C CYS A 131 -3.34 15.06 15.70
N ALA A 132 -3.41 13.94 16.43
CA ALA A 132 -4.60 13.08 16.43
C ALA A 132 -5.86 13.81 16.92
N ALA A 133 -5.76 14.67 17.94
CA ALA A 133 -6.88 15.49 18.38
C ALA A 133 -7.28 16.57 17.34
N PHE A 134 -6.33 17.09 16.56
CA PHE A 134 -6.55 18.24 15.67
C PHE A 134 -6.90 17.89 14.23
N ARG A 135 -6.65 16.65 13.79
CA ARG A 135 -7.00 16.20 12.44
C ARG A 135 -8.51 16.29 12.16
N GLY A 136 -9.35 16.61 13.15
CA GLY A 136 -10.81 16.79 12.98
C GLY A 136 -11.51 15.50 12.55
N GLY A 137 -10.78 14.39 12.54
CA GLY A 137 -11.30 13.08 12.22
C GLY A 137 -12.03 12.54 13.43
N THR A 138 -13.29 12.16 13.23
CA THR A 138 -14.05 11.35 14.17
C THR A 138 -13.60 9.88 14.15
N HIS A 139 -12.36 9.60 13.75
CA HIS A 139 -11.86 8.24 13.55
C HIS A 139 -10.32 8.15 13.62
N ILE A 140 -9.82 6.97 13.98
CA ILE A 140 -8.45 6.52 13.73
C ILE A 140 -8.42 5.86 12.35
N ASP A 141 -7.49 6.25 11.48
CA ASP A 141 -7.24 5.55 10.22
C ASP A 141 -6.03 4.63 10.39
N VAL A 142 -6.24 3.33 10.21
CA VAL A 142 -5.19 2.32 10.23
C VAL A 142 -5.44 1.38 9.08
N ASN A 143 -4.43 1.23 8.21
CA ASN A 143 -4.48 0.33 7.06
C ASN A 143 -5.64 0.64 6.09
N GLY A 144 -6.00 1.92 5.94
CA GLY A 144 -7.12 2.39 5.11
C GLY A 144 -8.50 2.10 5.71
N ILE A 145 -8.56 1.55 6.93
CA ILE A 145 -9.81 1.30 7.66
C ILE A 145 -10.01 2.42 8.68
N ARG A 146 -11.19 3.02 8.64
CA ARG A 146 -11.59 4.09 9.55
C ARG A 146 -12.31 3.51 10.78
N TYR A 147 -11.72 3.71 11.96
CA TYR A 147 -12.25 3.29 13.25
C TYR A 147 -12.86 4.49 13.97
N PRO A 148 -14.20 4.63 14.01
CA PRO A 148 -14.83 5.81 14.57
C PRO A 148 -14.51 5.95 16.06
N PHE A 149 -14.33 7.20 16.49
CA PHE A 149 -14.20 7.56 17.89
C PHE A 149 -15.49 7.24 18.62
N THR A 150 -15.34 6.70 19.83
CA THR A 150 -16.42 6.76 20.81
C THR A 150 -16.75 8.21 21.14
N TRP A 151 -17.96 8.47 21.60
CA TRP A 151 -18.38 9.81 22.01
C TRP A 151 -17.43 10.47 23.02
N ASP A 152 -16.97 9.71 24.04
CA ASP A 152 -16.02 10.21 25.03
C ASP A 152 -14.70 10.65 24.40
N LEU A 153 -14.13 9.81 23.55
CA LEU A 153 -12.88 10.10 22.84
C LEU A 153 -13.03 11.39 22.01
N ALA A 154 -14.08 11.52 21.21
CA ALA A 154 -14.36 12.73 20.44
C ALA A 154 -14.53 13.98 21.33
N HIS A 155 -15.25 13.85 22.45
CA HIS A 155 -15.42 14.93 23.43
C HIS A 155 -14.07 15.43 23.99
N TRP A 156 -13.16 14.52 24.34
CA TRP A 156 -11.83 14.90 24.83
C TRP A 156 -10.94 15.52 23.75
N ALA A 157 -11.05 15.06 22.49
CA ALA A 157 -10.36 15.71 21.37
C ALA A 157 -10.79 17.18 21.20
N ASP A 158 -12.10 17.42 21.19
CA ASP A 158 -12.68 18.76 21.06
C ASP A 158 -12.28 19.66 22.22
N ARG A 159 -12.30 19.12 23.44
CA ARG A 159 -11.87 19.83 24.64
C ARG A 159 -10.39 20.18 24.56
N LEU A 160 -9.53 19.26 24.11
CA LEU A 160 -8.09 19.52 23.95
C LEU A 160 -7.86 20.62 22.90
N ALA A 161 -8.57 20.59 21.78
CA ALA A 161 -8.51 21.63 20.76
C ALA A 161 -8.97 23.01 21.28
N LEU A 162 -10.00 23.06 22.13
CA LEU A 162 -10.43 24.29 22.77
C LEU A 162 -9.36 24.85 23.71
N VAL A 163 -8.87 24.03 24.66
CA VAL A 163 -7.89 24.46 25.66
C VAL A 163 -6.56 24.85 25.00
N TRP A 164 -6.17 24.17 23.92
CA TRP A 164 -5.01 24.55 23.13
C TRP A 164 -5.14 25.96 22.53
N ARG A 165 -6.28 26.28 21.92
CA ARG A 165 -6.53 27.63 21.38
C ARG A 165 -6.49 28.70 22.47
N GLU A 166 -7.05 28.40 23.64
CA GLU A 166 -7.01 29.30 24.79
C GLU A 166 -5.57 29.55 25.26
N LEU A 167 -4.75 28.49 25.34
CA LEU A 167 -3.34 28.59 25.67
C LEU A 167 -2.56 29.43 24.65
N MET A 168 -2.72 29.15 23.35
CA MET A 168 -2.04 29.93 22.30
C MET A 168 -2.43 31.40 22.34
N SER A 169 -3.72 31.69 22.57
CA SER A 169 -4.23 33.05 22.76
C SER A 169 -3.65 33.73 24.01
N ALA A 170 -3.47 32.99 25.11
CA ALA A 170 -2.85 33.50 26.33
C ALA A 170 -1.37 33.83 26.12
N ILE A 171 -0.62 32.98 25.41
CA ILE A 171 0.79 33.21 25.07
C ILE A 171 0.91 34.46 24.19
N HIS A 172 0.09 34.57 23.14
CA HIS A 172 0.11 35.72 22.23
C HIS A 172 -0.21 37.05 22.95
N ARG A 173 -1.14 37.02 23.91
CA ARG A 173 -1.52 38.20 24.72
C ARG A 173 -0.58 38.48 25.89
N GLY A 174 0.42 37.62 26.15
CA GLY A 174 1.29 37.76 27.33
C GLY A 174 0.56 37.58 28.67
N CYS A 175 -0.54 36.83 28.69
CA CYS A 175 -1.29 36.55 29.91
C CYS A 175 -0.53 35.58 30.84
N PRO A 176 -0.83 35.55 32.15
CA PRO A 176 -0.32 34.50 33.03
C PRO A 176 -0.71 33.11 32.52
N LEU A 177 0.27 32.20 32.37
CA LEU A 177 0.05 30.89 31.73
C LEU A 177 -0.33 29.76 32.69
N LYS A 178 -0.15 29.94 34.01
CA LYS A 178 -0.30 28.85 34.99
C LYS A 178 -1.64 28.11 34.86
N ASN A 179 -2.75 28.82 34.87
CA ASN A 179 -4.08 28.21 34.77
C ASN A 179 -4.34 27.59 33.39
N ALA A 180 -3.81 28.20 32.32
CA ALA A 180 -3.96 27.67 30.96
C ALA A 180 -3.18 26.36 30.78
N LEU A 181 -1.97 26.27 31.35
CA LEU A 181 -1.14 25.08 31.35
C LEU A 181 -1.71 23.97 32.25
N GLU A 182 -2.31 24.32 33.38
CA GLU A 182 -3.01 23.36 34.24
C GLU A 182 -4.22 22.74 33.50
N ASN A 183 -5.04 23.58 32.86
CA ASN A 183 -6.15 23.10 32.05
C ASN A 183 -5.68 22.24 30.87
N LEU A 184 -4.55 22.61 30.23
CA LEU A 184 -3.96 21.81 29.17
C LEU A 184 -3.57 20.44 29.71
N ASP A 185 -2.84 20.38 30.83
CA ASP A 185 -2.32 19.14 31.39
C ASP A 185 -3.44 18.16 31.76
N VAL A 186 -4.51 18.66 32.39
CA VAL A 186 -5.70 17.85 32.74
C VAL A 186 -6.38 17.31 31.48
N THR A 187 -6.56 18.18 30.49
CA THR A 187 -7.25 17.82 29.24
C THR A 187 -6.43 16.85 28.40
N TRP A 188 -5.11 17.05 28.38
CA TRP A 188 -4.16 16.19 27.72
C TRP A 188 -4.19 14.79 28.32
N ALA A 189 -4.06 14.66 29.64
CA ALA A 189 -4.06 13.35 30.30
C ALA A 189 -5.36 12.58 30.04
N GLY A 190 -6.51 13.25 30.04
CA GLY A 190 -7.81 12.67 29.70
C GLY A 190 -7.92 12.21 28.25
N TRP A 191 -7.39 12.98 27.30
CA TRP A 191 -7.31 12.60 25.89
C TRP A 191 -6.34 11.43 25.68
N GLU A 192 -5.12 11.52 26.21
CA GLU A 192 -4.04 10.54 26.07
C GLU A 192 -4.49 9.15 26.52
N VAL A 193 -5.10 9.03 27.71
CA VAL A 193 -5.53 7.73 28.23
C VAL A 193 -6.56 7.06 27.32
N LEU A 194 -7.53 7.81 26.78
CA LEU A 194 -8.57 7.25 25.92
C LEU A 194 -8.01 6.94 24.53
N TYR A 195 -7.21 7.83 23.97
CA TYR A 195 -6.64 7.67 22.64
C TYR A 195 -5.68 6.50 22.58
N ILE A 196 -4.72 6.41 23.51
CA ILE A 196 -3.77 5.29 23.55
C ILE A 196 -4.49 3.96 23.84
N ARG A 197 -5.53 3.94 24.68
CA ARG A 197 -6.36 2.73 24.86
C ARG A 197 -7.06 2.30 23.58
N ALA A 198 -7.59 3.25 22.80
CA ALA A 198 -8.20 2.96 21.51
C ALA A 198 -7.17 2.36 20.54
N LEU A 199 -5.95 2.91 20.49
CA LEU A 199 -4.85 2.37 19.69
C LEU A 199 -4.42 0.96 20.13
N ILE A 200 -4.31 0.71 21.45
CA ILE A 200 -3.98 -0.62 21.98
C ILE A 200 -5.07 -1.64 21.62
N LYS A 201 -6.34 -1.26 21.73
CA LYS A 201 -7.45 -2.13 21.33
C LYS A 201 -7.34 -2.51 19.84
N LEU A 202 -7.08 -1.52 19.00
CA LEU A 202 -6.92 -1.72 17.57
C LEU A 202 -5.69 -2.59 17.22
N GLU A 203 -4.57 -2.36 17.91
CA GLU A 203 -3.38 -3.22 17.83
C GLU A 203 -3.73 -4.68 18.12
N LEU A 204 -4.48 -4.94 19.19
CA LEU A 204 -4.88 -6.30 19.57
C LEU A 204 -5.83 -6.93 18.55
N GLU A 205 -6.77 -6.16 18.00
CA GLU A 205 -7.70 -6.63 16.96
C GLU A 205 -6.96 -7.03 15.67
N ILE A 206 -6.04 -6.20 15.19
CA ILE A 206 -5.23 -6.49 13.98
C ILE A 206 -4.33 -7.71 14.21
N LYS A 207 -3.68 -7.79 15.38
CA LYS A 207 -2.86 -8.97 15.75
C LYS A 207 -3.71 -10.23 15.88
N ALA A 208 -4.95 -10.13 16.36
CA ALA A 208 -5.86 -11.27 16.43
C ALA A 208 -6.21 -11.78 15.02
N GLN A 209 -6.49 -10.90 14.06
CA GLN A 209 -6.78 -11.28 12.67
C GLN A 209 -5.61 -12.05 12.03
N LEU A 210 -4.39 -11.54 12.18
CA LEU A 210 -3.18 -12.22 11.69
C LEU A 210 -2.97 -13.58 12.37
N MET A 211 -3.31 -13.69 13.66
CA MET A 211 -3.25 -14.96 14.38
C MET A 211 -4.27 -15.97 13.87
N VAL A 212 -5.49 -15.54 13.52
CA VAL A 212 -6.51 -16.40 12.91
C VAL A 212 -6.01 -16.93 11.56
N ALA A 213 -5.45 -16.07 10.70
CA ALA A 213 -4.83 -16.50 9.45
C ALA A 213 -3.71 -17.54 9.68
N ALA A 214 -2.79 -17.25 10.60
CA ALA A 214 -1.68 -18.15 10.91
C ALA A 214 -2.12 -19.50 11.48
N GLN A 215 -3.13 -19.51 12.36
CA GLN A 215 -3.71 -20.75 12.90
C GLN A 215 -4.45 -21.54 11.82
N GLY A 216 -5.14 -20.86 10.91
CA GLY A 216 -5.76 -21.49 9.75
C GLY A 216 -4.71 -22.20 8.88
N PHE A 217 -3.57 -21.54 8.62
CA PHE A 217 -2.44 -22.12 7.86
C PHE A 217 -1.86 -23.40 8.49
N ILE A 218 -1.88 -23.52 9.82
CA ILE A 218 -1.47 -24.75 10.53
C ILE A 218 -2.49 -25.88 10.29
N ARG A 219 -3.78 -25.55 10.15
CA ARG A 219 -4.86 -26.53 9.98
C ARG A 219 -5.04 -27.04 8.55
N LEU A 220 -4.44 -26.40 7.54
CA LEU A 220 -4.59 -26.73 6.11
C LEU A 220 -4.27 -28.19 5.70
N GLY A 221 -3.65 -28.99 6.57
CA GLY A 221 -3.44 -30.43 6.32
C GLY A 221 -4.49 -31.36 6.93
N ALA A 222 -5.28 -30.87 7.88
CA ALA A 222 -6.27 -31.66 8.61
C ALA A 222 -7.71 -31.32 8.23
N ASP A 223 -7.94 -30.10 7.72
CA ASP A 223 -9.26 -29.55 7.46
C ASP A 223 -9.30 -28.79 6.12
N PRO A 224 -9.99 -29.34 5.10
CA PRO A 224 -10.19 -28.66 3.83
C PRO A 224 -10.95 -27.33 3.95
N GLU A 225 -11.85 -27.18 4.92
CA GLU A 225 -12.60 -25.93 5.13
C GLU A 225 -11.69 -24.79 5.59
N ALA A 226 -10.56 -25.13 6.23
CA ALA A 226 -9.57 -24.15 6.65
C ALA A 226 -8.99 -23.35 5.47
N TYR A 227 -8.99 -23.88 4.24
CA TYR A 227 -8.55 -23.12 3.06
C TYR A 227 -9.41 -21.88 2.82
N VAL A 228 -10.73 -22.00 2.96
CA VAL A 228 -11.66 -20.89 2.70
C VAL A 228 -11.44 -19.78 3.71
N LEU A 229 -11.40 -20.14 4.98
CA LEU A 229 -11.16 -19.21 6.08
C LEU A 229 -9.79 -18.51 5.96
N VAL A 230 -8.73 -19.26 5.65
CA VAL A 230 -7.40 -18.67 5.44
C VAL A 230 -7.40 -17.71 4.27
N MET A 231 -8.05 -18.06 3.15
CA MET A 231 -8.11 -17.19 1.98
C MET A 231 -8.86 -15.88 2.28
N GLU A 232 -9.97 -15.94 3.01
CA GLU A 232 -10.72 -14.76 3.45
C GLU A 232 -9.87 -13.84 4.33
N GLU A 233 -9.14 -14.40 5.30
CA GLU A 233 -8.25 -13.62 6.15
C GLU A 233 -7.06 -13.04 5.39
N VAL A 234 -6.43 -13.80 4.49
CA VAL A 234 -5.35 -13.31 3.63
C VAL A 234 -5.84 -12.15 2.76
N ASN A 235 -7.02 -12.26 2.16
CA ASN A 235 -7.63 -11.18 1.39
C ASN A 235 -7.88 -9.93 2.25
N ARG A 236 -8.38 -10.11 3.48
CA ARG A 236 -8.61 -9.00 4.42
C ARG A 236 -7.29 -8.29 4.78
N VAL A 237 -6.27 -9.06 5.12
CA VAL A 237 -4.93 -8.54 5.46
C VAL A 237 -4.31 -7.84 4.25
N ASN A 238 -4.43 -8.41 3.05
CA ASN A 238 -3.91 -7.80 1.82
C ASN A 238 -4.61 -6.46 1.49
N GLY A 239 -5.94 -6.41 1.61
CA GLY A 239 -6.69 -5.16 1.44
C GLY A 239 -6.26 -4.09 2.43
N ALA A 240 -6.02 -4.47 3.69
CA ALA A 240 -5.51 -3.58 4.71
C ALA A 240 -4.09 -3.06 4.38
N VAL A 241 -3.19 -3.93 3.89
CA VAL A 241 -1.83 -3.51 3.48
C VAL A 241 -1.84 -2.49 2.34
N LYS A 242 -2.71 -2.67 1.34
CA LYS A 242 -2.73 -1.81 0.15
C LYS A 242 -3.54 -0.53 0.31
N GLY A 243 -4.46 -0.48 1.27
CA GLY A 243 -5.47 0.58 1.36
C GLY A 243 -6.45 0.60 0.17
N THR A 244 -6.35 -0.35 -0.76
CA THR A 244 -7.28 -0.52 -1.88
C THR A 244 -8.21 -1.68 -1.56
N GLY A 245 -9.50 -1.39 -1.44
CA GLY A 245 -10.51 -2.42 -1.25
C GLY A 245 -10.47 -3.49 -2.35
N GLU A 246 -10.36 -4.74 -1.91
CA GLU A 246 -10.78 -5.96 -2.61
C GLU A 246 -10.13 -6.29 -3.98
N SER A 247 -8.97 -6.95 -3.96
CA SER A 247 -8.76 -8.06 -4.90
C SER A 247 -9.18 -9.35 -4.20
N LYS A 248 -10.39 -9.85 -4.45
CA LYS A 248 -10.86 -11.14 -3.92
C LYS A 248 -10.11 -12.27 -4.62
N MET A 249 -9.03 -12.73 -4.00
CA MET A 249 -8.31 -13.91 -4.45
C MET A 249 -9.14 -15.14 -4.08
N THR A 250 -9.34 -16.04 -5.04
CA THR A 250 -10.15 -17.25 -4.91
C THR A 250 -9.28 -18.51 -4.91
N LEU A 251 -9.76 -19.59 -4.29
CA LEU A 251 -9.02 -20.87 -4.15
C LEU A 251 -8.94 -21.70 -5.43
N ASP A 252 -9.85 -21.45 -6.39
CA ASP A 252 -9.90 -22.13 -7.68
C ASP A 252 -8.55 -22.10 -8.42
N VAL A 253 -7.84 -20.97 -8.41
CA VAL A 253 -6.53 -20.83 -9.03
C VAL A 253 -5.48 -21.72 -8.35
N LEU A 254 -5.50 -21.78 -7.02
CA LEU A 254 -4.56 -22.61 -6.24
C LEU A 254 -4.85 -24.11 -6.47
N TRP A 255 -6.12 -24.50 -6.45
CA TRP A 255 -6.52 -25.89 -6.72
C TRP A 255 -6.19 -26.30 -8.14
N LYS A 256 -6.43 -25.43 -9.13
CA LYS A 256 -6.08 -25.72 -10.52
C LYS A 256 -4.57 -25.90 -10.70
N ALA A 257 -3.78 -25.02 -10.10
CA ALA A 257 -2.32 -25.15 -10.11
C ALA A 257 -1.85 -26.47 -9.46
N THR A 258 -2.46 -26.85 -8.33
CA THR A 258 -2.15 -28.11 -7.63
C THR A 258 -2.52 -29.33 -8.46
N GLU A 259 -3.70 -29.33 -9.09
CA GLU A 259 -4.16 -30.40 -9.99
C GLU A 259 -3.20 -30.58 -11.18
N MET A 260 -2.78 -29.48 -11.82
CA MET A 260 -1.85 -29.55 -12.96
C MET A 260 -0.49 -30.11 -12.55
N MET A 261 0.02 -29.75 -11.37
CA MET A 261 1.28 -30.32 -10.85
C MET A 261 1.18 -31.81 -10.54
N GLN A 262 0.01 -32.29 -10.11
CA GLN A 262 -0.21 -33.72 -9.82
C GLN A 262 -0.38 -34.55 -11.08
N THR A 263 -1.08 -34.04 -12.09
CA THR A 263 -1.38 -34.76 -13.34
C THR A 263 -0.17 -34.85 -14.28
N ALA A 264 0.69 -33.83 -14.29
CA ALA A 264 1.85 -33.77 -15.17
C ALA A 264 3.10 -34.45 -14.59
N ASN A 265 2.98 -35.64 -13.98
CA ASN A 265 4.15 -36.37 -13.47
C ASN A 265 4.43 -37.65 -14.29
N PRO A 266 5.45 -37.68 -15.18
CA PRO A 266 6.43 -36.62 -15.47
C PRO A 266 5.89 -35.55 -16.42
N PRO A 267 6.38 -34.30 -16.32
CA PRO A 267 5.88 -33.22 -17.16
C PRO A 267 6.35 -33.43 -18.59
N THR A 268 5.42 -33.35 -19.56
CA THR A 268 5.82 -33.34 -20.97
C THR A 268 6.52 -32.02 -21.27
N ALA A 269 7.44 -32.01 -22.24
CA ALA A 269 8.13 -30.78 -22.66
C ALA A 269 7.15 -29.70 -23.17
N HIS A 270 5.97 -30.12 -23.64
CA HIS A 270 4.87 -29.27 -24.10
C HIS A 270 4.20 -28.54 -22.93
N ASP A 271 3.92 -29.22 -21.82
CA ASP A 271 3.20 -28.64 -20.68
C ASP A 271 4.10 -27.81 -19.75
N ALA A 272 5.43 -27.88 -19.93
CA ALA A 272 6.42 -27.24 -19.08
C ALA A 272 6.12 -25.76 -18.72
N PRO A 273 5.68 -24.86 -19.63
CA PRO A 273 5.36 -23.47 -19.28
C PRO A 273 4.21 -23.35 -18.28
N LEU A 274 3.18 -24.16 -18.44
CA LEU A 274 2.02 -24.19 -17.56
C LEU A 274 2.38 -24.77 -16.19
N ILE A 275 3.20 -25.84 -16.18
CA ILE A 275 3.71 -26.44 -14.94
C ILE A 275 4.61 -25.47 -14.17
N CYS A 276 5.47 -24.71 -14.84
CA CYS A 276 6.26 -23.66 -14.20
C CYS A 276 5.38 -22.57 -13.58
N LEU A 277 4.32 -22.14 -14.27
CA LEU A 277 3.38 -21.15 -13.74
C LEU A 277 2.59 -21.71 -12.54
N ALA A 278 2.09 -22.94 -12.64
CA ALA A 278 1.42 -23.64 -11.56
C ALA A 278 2.33 -23.77 -10.32
N HIS A 279 3.59 -24.15 -10.53
CA HIS A 279 4.61 -24.18 -9.48
C HIS A 279 4.81 -22.80 -8.84
N SER A 280 4.84 -21.71 -9.63
CA SER A 280 4.94 -20.36 -9.07
C SER A 280 3.74 -19.98 -8.18
N VAL A 281 2.53 -20.40 -8.54
CA VAL A 281 1.32 -20.17 -7.71
C VAL A 281 1.43 -20.93 -6.39
N VAL A 282 1.73 -22.23 -6.45
CA VAL A 282 1.85 -23.07 -5.26
C VAL A 282 3.00 -22.62 -4.37
N ALA A 283 4.16 -22.30 -4.95
CA ALA A 283 5.32 -21.80 -4.20
C ALA A 283 5.01 -20.48 -3.49
N ALA A 284 4.33 -19.53 -4.14
CA ALA A 284 3.96 -18.27 -3.50
C ALA A 284 2.96 -18.46 -2.34
N TRP A 285 2.06 -19.45 -2.44
CA TRP A 285 1.15 -19.82 -1.36
C TRP A 285 1.88 -20.45 -0.17
N GLU A 286 2.77 -21.41 -0.41
CA GLU A 286 3.56 -22.04 0.66
C GLU A 286 4.52 -21.03 1.31
N ASP A 287 5.13 -20.15 0.53
CA ASP A 287 5.94 -19.03 1.04
C ASP A 287 5.16 -18.10 1.98
N LEU A 288 3.90 -17.81 1.64
CA LEU A 288 3.00 -17.03 2.47
C LEU A 288 2.64 -17.78 3.75
N ARG A 289 2.31 -19.08 3.63
CA ARG A 289 2.00 -19.96 4.75
C ARG A 289 3.16 -20.04 5.74
N GLU A 290 4.37 -20.29 5.27
CA GLU A 290 5.59 -20.34 6.09
C GLU A 290 5.80 -19.02 6.83
N TYR A 291 5.59 -17.88 6.15
CA TYR A 291 5.68 -16.57 6.77
C TYR A 291 4.68 -16.39 7.91
N PHE A 292 3.40 -16.71 7.70
CA PHE A 292 2.37 -16.58 8.74
C PHE A 292 2.62 -17.50 9.95
N ILE A 293 3.11 -18.73 9.71
CA ILE A 293 3.48 -19.64 10.80
C ILE A 293 4.68 -19.07 11.59
N ALA A 294 5.70 -18.55 10.90
CA ALA A 294 6.87 -17.93 11.52
C ALA A 294 6.52 -16.60 12.25
N LEU A 295 5.41 -15.97 11.89
CA LEU A 295 4.92 -14.74 12.52
C LEU A 295 4.36 -14.96 13.93
N ILE A 296 3.80 -16.13 14.23
CA ILE A 296 3.16 -16.45 15.53
C ILE A 296 4.03 -16.04 16.74
N PRO A 297 5.29 -16.50 16.88
CA PRO A 297 6.14 -16.13 18.02
C PRO A 297 6.55 -14.64 18.03
N ARG A 298 6.41 -13.94 16.90
CA ARG A 298 6.87 -12.55 16.71
C ARG A 298 5.73 -11.54 16.64
N ILE A 299 4.48 -11.98 16.69
CA ILE A 299 3.31 -11.13 16.44
C ILE A 299 3.23 -9.91 17.36
N LYS A 300 3.76 -10.02 18.58
CA LYS A 300 3.85 -8.91 19.53
C LYS A 300 4.71 -7.76 19.02
N LYS A 301 5.73 -8.04 18.21
CA LYS A 301 6.68 -7.07 17.65
C LYS A 301 6.25 -6.50 16.28
N LEU A 302 5.16 -7.01 15.72
CA LEU A 302 4.67 -6.55 14.44
C LEU A 302 4.08 -5.14 14.56
N ASP A 303 4.39 -4.28 13.57
CA ASP A 303 3.81 -2.95 13.46
C ASP A 303 2.31 -3.06 13.10
N VAL A 304 1.51 -2.17 13.71
CA VAL A 304 0.05 -2.15 13.51
C VAL A 304 -0.31 -1.63 12.11
N GLY A 305 0.50 -0.71 11.58
CA GLY A 305 0.51 -0.35 10.18
C GLY A 305 1.08 -1.50 9.37
N LEU A 306 0.22 -2.33 8.80
CA LEU A 306 0.62 -3.55 8.10
C LEU A 306 1.53 -3.27 6.91
N ALA A 307 1.38 -2.11 6.27
CA ALA A 307 2.26 -1.61 5.22
C ALA A 307 3.71 -1.38 5.67
N HIS A 308 3.96 -1.13 6.96
CA HIS A 308 5.31 -0.96 7.51
C HIS A 308 6.05 -2.28 7.75
N ASN A 309 5.43 -3.42 7.44
CA ASN A 309 6.03 -4.74 7.64
C ASN A 309 6.51 -5.29 6.28
N PRO A 310 7.76 -5.00 5.84
CA PRO A 310 8.21 -5.28 4.47
C PRO A 310 8.15 -6.77 4.10
N GLY A 311 8.38 -7.66 5.07
CA GLY A 311 8.25 -9.11 4.86
C GLY A 311 6.82 -9.53 4.53
N LEU A 312 5.83 -8.96 5.23
CA LEU A 312 4.41 -9.22 4.97
C LEU A 312 4.00 -8.65 3.61
N VAL A 313 4.37 -7.39 3.33
CA VAL A 313 4.09 -6.71 2.05
C VAL A 313 4.65 -7.50 0.88
N LYS A 314 5.92 -7.92 0.96
CA LYS A 314 6.59 -8.70 -0.09
C LYS A 314 5.87 -10.02 -0.36
N ARG A 315 5.53 -10.79 0.68
CA ARG A 315 4.88 -12.10 0.52
C ARG A 315 3.46 -11.99 -0.02
N LEU A 316 2.67 -11.04 0.47
CA LEU A 316 1.33 -10.77 -0.04
C LEU A 316 1.36 -10.30 -1.49
N GLY A 317 2.29 -9.40 -1.84
CA GLY A 317 2.49 -8.94 -3.22
C GLY A 317 2.86 -10.08 -4.16
N ALA A 318 3.79 -10.94 -3.75
CA ALA A 318 4.19 -12.12 -4.53
C ALA A 318 3.02 -13.11 -4.72
N TRP A 319 2.26 -13.39 -3.66
CA TRP A 319 1.06 -14.22 -3.73
C TRP A 319 0.03 -13.64 -4.70
N GLU A 320 -0.30 -12.36 -4.58
CA GLU A 320 -1.29 -11.72 -5.43
C GLU A 320 -0.85 -11.67 -6.90
N GLN A 321 0.44 -11.40 -7.17
CA GLN A 321 0.97 -11.43 -8.52
C GLN A 321 0.91 -12.84 -9.11
N ALA A 322 1.32 -13.85 -8.35
CA ALA A 322 1.24 -15.25 -8.77
C ALA A 322 -0.22 -15.65 -9.04
N TRP A 323 -1.14 -15.30 -8.14
CA TRP A 323 -2.56 -15.55 -8.29
C TRP A 323 -3.16 -14.88 -9.52
N ARG A 324 -2.84 -13.59 -9.79
CA ARG A 324 -3.34 -12.88 -11.00
C ARG A 324 -2.86 -13.56 -12.28
N ARG A 325 -1.60 -13.99 -12.33
CA ARG A 325 -1.04 -14.74 -13.49
C ARG A 325 -1.71 -16.11 -13.61
N GLY A 326 -1.86 -16.83 -12.51
CA GLY A 326 -2.57 -18.11 -12.47
C GLY A 326 -4.00 -17.99 -12.97
N ARG A 327 -4.75 -17.00 -12.48
CA ARG A 327 -6.11 -16.70 -12.94
C ARG A 327 -6.18 -16.45 -14.44
N ARG A 328 -5.21 -15.71 -14.99
CA ARG A 328 -5.19 -15.34 -16.41
C ARG A 328 -4.86 -16.51 -17.32
N TYR A 329 -3.89 -17.34 -16.97
CA TYR A 329 -3.33 -18.34 -17.89
C TYR A 329 -3.65 -19.79 -17.53
N LEU A 330 -4.02 -20.10 -16.28
CA LEU A 330 -4.33 -21.47 -15.84
C LEU A 330 -5.83 -21.78 -15.85
N MET A 331 -6.69 -20.77 -15.84
CA MET A 331 -8.15 -20.99 -15.72
C MET A 331 -8.86 -21.14 -17.07
N ASP A 332 -8.32 -20.56 -18.15
CA ASP A 332 -8.92 -20.62 -19.48
C ASP A 332 -8.06 -21.47 -20.44
N GLU A 333 -8.63 -22.57 -20.94
CA GLU A 333 -7.96 -23.50 -21.87
C GLU A 333 -7.47 -22.83 -23.16
N ARG A 334 -8.13 -21.75 -23.61
CA ARG A 334 -7.64 -20.98 -24.77
C ARG A 334 -6.34 -20.27 -24.42
N THR A 335 -6.29 -19.55 -23.31
CA THR A 335 -5.05 -18.89 -22.85
C THR A 335 -3.93 -19.89 -22.53
N GLN A 336 -4.26 -21.08 -22.04
CA GLN A 336 -3.29 -22.15 -21.81
C GLN A 336 -2.60 -22.57 -23.12
N ARG A 337 -3.40 -22.87 -24.16
CA ARG A 337 -2.87 -23.24 -25.48
C ARG A 337 -2.00 -22.13 -26.07
N MET A 338 -2.47 -20.89 -26.00
CA MET A 338 -1.68 -19.73 -26.45
C MET A 338 -0.34 -19.64 -25.72
N LEU A 339 -0.31 -19.80 -24.40
CA LEU A 339 0.95 -19.74 -23.63
C LEU A 339 1.93 -20.85 -24.03
N VAL A 340 1.42 -22.05 -24.31
CA VAL A 340 2.25 -23.18 -24.74
C VAL A 340 2.78 -22.97 -26.17
N GLU A 341 1.93 -22.49 -27.07
CA GLU A 341 2.33 -22.12 -28.44
C GLU A 341 3.38 -21.01 -28.43
N ASP A 342 3.14 -19.91 -27.71
CA ASP A 342 4.08 -18.80 -27.53
C ASP A 342 5.43 -19.28 -26.97
N ALA A 343 5.40 -20.14 -25.94
CA ALA A 343 6.61 -20.68 -25.34
C ALA A 343 7.37 -21.62 -26.28
N ARG A 344 6.66 -22.37 -27.14
CA ARG A 344 7.27 -23.22 -28.17
C ARG A 344 7.94 -22.36 -29.23
N GLU A 345 7.24 -21.37 -29.77
CA GLU A 345 7.79 -20.44 -30.77
C GLU A 345 9.01 -19.68 -30.22
N LEU A 346 8.97 -19.25 -28.95
CA LEU A 346 10.10 -18.59 -28.31
C LEU A 346 11.32 -19.52 -28.17
N ARG A 347 11.11 -20.80 -27.84
CA ARG A 347 12.19 -21.79 -27.77
C ARG A 347 12.78 -22.04 -29.16
N GLU A 348 11.94 -22.19 -30.19
CA GLU A 348 12.39 -22.35 -31.58
C GLU A 348 13.23 -21.15 -32.04
N ALA A 349 12.75 -19.93 -31.81
CA ALA A 349 13.49 -18.70 -32.12
C ALA A 349 14.81 -18.59 -31.32
N ALA A 350 14.83 -19.10 -30.10
CA ALA A 350 16.05 -19.12 -29.30
C ALA A 350 17.07 -20.14 -29.80
N TYR A 351 16.65 -21.27 -30.35
CA TYR A 351 17.60 -22.17 -31.03
C TYR A 351 18.33 -21.49 -32.18
N GLU A 352 17.68 -20.57 -32.87
CA GLU A 352 18.25 -19.81 -33.99
C GLU A 352 19.08 -18.59 -33.55
N SER A 353 18.97 -18.15 -32.28
CA SER A 353 19.63 -16.93 -31.79
C SER A 353 20.38 -17.15 -30.47
N PRO A 354 21.73 -17.16 -30.48
CA PRO A 354 22.55 -17.31 -29.26
C PRO A 354 22.24 -16.27 -28.17
N VAL A 355 21.87 -15.05 -28.58
CA VAL A 355 21.45 -13.99 -27.65
C VAL A 355 20.17 -14.39 -26.91
N LEU A 356 19.19 -14.97 -27.58
CA LEU A 356 17.97 -15.44 -26.92
C LEU A 356 18.23 -16.62 -25.99
N GLN A 357 19.19 -17.51 -26.32
CA GLN A 357 19.60 -18.60 -25.42
C GLN A 357 20.25 -18.09 -24.13
N LEU A 358 20.99 -16.99 -24.18
CA LEU A 358 21.54 -16.34 -22.98
C LEU A 358 20.45 -15.69 -22.13
N TRP A 359 19.39 -15.19 -22.75
CA TRP A 359 18.31 -14.47 -22.07
C TRP A 359 17.22 -15.39 -21.48
N LEU A 360 16.98 -16.55 -22.09
CA LEU A 360 15.94 -17.50 -21.66
C LEU A 360 16.14 -18.03 -20.23
N PRO A 361 17.34 -18.50 -19.82
CA PRO A 361 17.57 -19.00 -18.47
C PRO A 361 17.42 -17.90 -17.39
N ILE A 362 17.83 -16.67 -17.71
CA ILE A 362 17.76 -15.52 -16.79
C ILE A 362 16.31 -15.15 -16.47
N ARG A 363 15.36 -15.43 -17.39
CA ARG A 363 13.94 -15.12 -17.23
C ARG A 363 13.00 -16.32 -17.16
N GLN A 364 13.47 -17.56 -17.21
CA GLN A 364 12.62 -18.71 -16.87
C GLN A 364 12.10 -18.65 -15.42
N THR A 365 12.74 -17.85 -14.56
CA THR A 365 12.32 -17.50 -13.20
C THR A 365 11.39 -16.28 -13.11
N GLN A 366 11.25 -15.46 -14.17
CA GLN A 366 10.35 -14.29 -14.23
C GLN A 366 9.39 -14.40 -15.43
N THR A 367 8.09 -14.51 -15.13
CA THR A 367 7.05 -15.04 -16.04
C THR A 367 7.05 -14.52 -17.47
N LEU A 368 6.76 -15.47 -18.38
CA LEU A 368 6.42 -15.29 -19.80
C LEU A 368 5.42 -14.15 -20.10
N SER A 369 4.64 -13.65 -19.13
CA SER A 369 3.75 -12.50 -19.31
C SER A 369 4.50 -11.17 -19.48
N GLU A 370 5.65 -11.00 -18.82
CA GLU A 370 6.55 -9.86 -19.06
C GLU A 370 7.28 -10.03 -20.40
N ILE A 371 7.54 -11.29 -20.75
CA ILE A 371 8.09 -11.69 -22.03
C ILE A 371 7.07 -11.46 -23.16
N GLN A 372 5.75 -11.60 -22.95
CA GLN A 372 4.74 -11.34 -23.98
C GLN A 372 4.80 -9.90 -24.50
N GLY A 373 5.04 -8.89 -23.66
CA GLY A 373 5.24 -7.51 -24.13
C GLY A 373 6.52 -7.34 -24.96
N LEU A 374 7.61 -7.99 -24.54
CA LEU A 374 8.91 -7.94 -25.24
C LEU A 374 8.96 -8.82 -26.48
N VAL A 375 8.26 -9.95 -26.49
CA VAL A 375 8.16 -10.92 -27.58
C VAL A 375 7.12 -10.50 -28.59
N LEU A 376 5.97 -9.93 -28.21
CA LEU A 376 5.14 -9.20 -29.17
C LEU A 376 5.93 -8.03 -29.75
N GLY A 377 6.58 -7.22 -28.91
CA GLY A 377 7.42 -6.12 -29.38
C GLY A 377 8.49 -6.59 -30.38
N ARG A 378 9.14 -7.72 -30.12
CA ARG A 378 10.22 -8.25 -30.95
C ARG A 378 9.74 -9.08 -32.15
N ILE A 379 8.62 -9.80 -32.07
CA ILE A 379 7.96 -10.47 -33.21
C ILE A 379 7.43 -9.40 -34.17
N LEU A 380 6.79 -8.35 -33.64
CA LEU A 380 6.32 -7.21 -34.43
C LEU A 380 7.51 -6.49 -35.08
N VAL A 381 8.61 -6.27 -34.36
CA VAL A 381 9.82 -5.66 -34.93
C VAL A 381 10.50 -6.58 -35.95
N THR A 382 10.61 -7.88 -35.68
CA THR A 382 11.25 -8.84 -36.60
C THR A 382 10.43 -9.01 -37.87
N ARG A 383 9.09 -9.07 -37.76
CA ARG A 383 8.19 -9.16 -38.92
C ARG A 383 8.04 -7.84 -39.67
N ALA A 384 8.10 -6.70 -38.98
CA ALA A 384 8.24 -5.38 -39.62
C ALA A 384 9.56 -5.27 -40.38
N CYS A 385 10.68 -5.73 -39.81
CA CYS A 385 11.99 -5.79 -40.46
C CYS A 385 12.07 -6.77 -41.63
N GLN A 386 11.20 -7.80 -41.67
CA GLN A 386 11.04 -8.72 -42.80
C GLN A 386 10.12 -8.19 -43.92
N GLY A 387 9.69 -6.93 -43.86
CA GLY A 387 8.91 -6.28 -44.92
C GLY A 387 7.44 -6.71 -44.99
N ARG A 388 6.91 -7.41 -43.98
CA ARG A 388 5.50 -7.88 -43.98
C ARG A 388 4.49 -6.84 -43.47
N GLY A 389 4.94 -5.65 -43.05
CA GLY A 389 4.07 -4.56 -42.61
C GLY A 389 3.34 -4.84 -41.27
N TRP A 390 2.62 -3.83 -40.79
CA TRP A 390 1.91 -3.84 -39.49
C TRP A 390 0.58 -4.62 -39.48
N SER A 391 0.19 -5.25 -40.61
CA SER A 391 -1.06 -6.00 -40.76
C SER A 391 -1.19 -7.22 -39.83
N VAL A 392 -0.09 -7.65 -39.20
CA VAL A 392 -0.05 -8.73 -38.20
C VAL A 392 -0.65 -8.30 -36.86
N VAL A 393 -0.59 -7.00 -36.50
CA VAL A 393 -1.25 -6.51 -35.27
C VAL A 393 -2.77 -6.71 -35.34
N ASP A 394 -3.35 -6.52 -36.53
CA ASP A 394 -4.77 -6.66 -36.79
C ASP A 394 -5.27 -8.11 -36.66
N GLU A 395 -4.37 -9.09 -36.80
CA GLU A 395 -4.69 -10.51 -36.71
C GLU A 395 -4.60 -11.04 -35.27
N PHE A 396 -3.68 -10.52 -34.45
CA PHE A 396 -3.36 -11.08 -33.12
C PHE A 396 -3.86 -10.25 -31.93
N ALA A 397 -4.09 -8.94 -32.08
CA ALA A 397 -4.52 -8.08 -30.98
C ALA A 397 -5.35 -6.85 -31.46
N PRO A 398 -6.50 -7.06 -32.14
CA PRO A 398 -7.29 -5.97 -32.71
C PRO A 398 -7.77 -4.95 -31.66
N GLU A 399 -7.94 -5.39 -30.41
CA GLU A 399 -8.41 -4.58 -29.28
C GLU A 399 -7.35 -3.58 -28.77
N ALA A 400 -6.06 -3.81 -29.05
CA ALA A 400 -4.99 -2.92 -28.62
C ALA A 400 -4.96 -1.61 -29.42
N ARG A 401 -5.49 -1.61 -30.65
CA ARG A 401 -5.38 -0.51 -31.62
C ARG A 401 -6.14 0.76 -31.23
N ASP A 402 -7.24 0.60 -30.49
CA ASP A 402 -8.08 1.71 -30.02
C ASP A 402 -7.60 2.34 -28.71
N THR A 403 -6.50 1.85 -28.15
CA THR A 403 -5.91 2.48 -26.98
C THR A 403 -5.03 3.66 -27.40
N THR A 404 -5.22 4.81 -26.77
CA THR A 404 -4.40 6.02 -26.99
C THR A 404 -2.91 5.70 -26.85
N GLN A 405 -2.57 4.82 -25.90
CA GLN A 405 -1.21 4.34 -25.66
C GLN A 405 -0.60 3.57 -26.86
N PHE A 406 -1.37 2.74 -27.55
CA PHE A 406 -0.88 2.01 -28.72
C PHE A 406 -0.59 2.95 -29.90
N ASN A 407 -1.48 3.91 -30.16
CA ASN A 407 -1.30 4.88 -31.24
C ASN A 407 -0.10 5.82 -31.01
N GLU A 408 0.12 6.24 -29.75
CA GLU A 408 1.30 7.00 -29.35
C GLU A 408 2.58 6.19 -29.49
N MET A 409 2.55 4.91 -29.09
CA MET A 409 3.68 3.99 -29.21
C MET A 409 4.02 3.68 -30.67
N GLU A 410 3.02 3.44 -31.52
CA GLU A 410 3.20 3.23 -32.97
C GLU A 410 3.78 4.47 -33.65
N GLY A 411 3.26 5.65 -33.34
CA GLY A 411 3.80 6.92 -33.84
C GLY A 411 5.25 7.15 -33.40
N PHE A 412 5.56 6.84 -32.14
CA PHE A 412 6.90 6.99 -31.59
C PHE A 412 7.91 6.02 -32.24
N VAL A 413 7.52 4.76 -32.43
CA VAL A 413 8.35 3.73 -33.10
C VAL A 413 8.57 4.07 -34.58
N ARG A 414 7.54 4.54 -35.29
CA ARG A 414 7.70 5.01 -36.69
C ARG A 414 8.65 6.19 -36.79
N ALA A 415 8.62 7.12 -35.86
CA ALA A 415 9.46 8.32 -35.88
C ALA A 415 10.93 8.05 -35.48
N HIS A 416 11.20 7.03 -34.64
CA HIS A 416 12.52 6.85 -34.02
C HIS A 416 13.17 5.47 -34.30
N GLY A 417 12.54 4.61 -35.11
CA GLY A 417 13.06 3.30 -35.48
C GLY A 417 13.38 2.44 -34.26
N VAL A 418 14.55 1.78 -34.25
CA VAL A 418 14.99 0.88 -33.16
C VAL A 418 15.10 1.58 -31.80
N ARG A 419 15.46 2.89 -31.76
CA ARG A 419 15.43 3.67 -30.51
C ARG A 419 14.01 3.90 -29.99
N GLY A 420 13.04 4.02 -30.91
CA GLY A 420 11.62 4.10 -30.59
C GLY A 420 11.11 2.82 -29.93
N VAL A 421 11.57 1.67 -30.40
CA VAL A 421 11.21 0.34 -29.86
C VAL A 421 11.71 0.14 -28.44
N VAL A 422 12.97 0.50 -28.16
CA VAL A 422 13.56 0.35 -26.81
C VAL A 422 12.80 1.20 -25.79
N LYS A 423 12.44 2.43 -26.15
CA LYS A 423 11.70 3.35 -25.28
C LYS A 423 10.21 3.01 -25.15
N ALA A 424 9.61 2.42 -26.20
CA ALA A 424 8.27 1.84 -26.14
C ALA A 424 8.20 0.64 -25.20
N MET A 425 9.25 -0.19 -25.17
CA MET A 425 9.36 -1.30 -24.22
C MET A 425 9.45 -0.80 -22.77
N GLU A 426 10.15 0.32 -22.52
CA GLU A 426 10.15 1.01 -21.21
C GLU A 426 8.76 1.52 -20.80
N TRP A 427 7.94 2.02 -21.74
CA TRP A 427 6.59 2.52 -21.47
C TRP A 427 5.53 1.43 -21.22
N SER A 428 5.69 0.25 -21.81
CA SER A 428 4.69 -0.83 -21.72
C SER A 428 4.77 -1.67 -20.43
N GLY A 429 5.87 -1.57 -19.67
CA GLY A 429 6.04 -2.26 -18.39
C GLY A 429 5.64 -1.36 -17.24
N GLY A 430 4.44 -1.56 -16.67
CA GLY A 430 3.93 -0.87 -15.48
C GLY A 430 4.71 -1.17 -14.20
N LEU A 431 5.98 -0.78 -14.17
CA LEU A 431 6.87 -0.74 -13.02
C LEU A 431 7.10 0.72 -12.65
N GLU A 432 7.16 1.01 -11.34
CA GLU A 432 7.52 2.34 -10.87
C GLU A 432 8.97 2.68 -11.30
N VAL A 433 9.22 3.96 -11.58
CA VAL A 433 10.48 4.47 -12.17
C VAL A 433 11.74 4.05 -11.38
N GLU A 434 11.58 3.82 -10.08
CA GLU A 434 12.67 3.44 -9.17
C GLU A 434 13.15 1.98 -9.39
N ASP A 435 12.27 1.07 -9.81
CA ASP A 435 12.64 -0.31 -10.13
C ASP A 435 13.42 -0.40 -11.46
N TRP A 436 13.10 0.50 -12.42
CA TRP A 436 13.81 0.57 -13.69
C TRP A 436 15.27 1.01 -13.51
N ALA A 437 15.56 1.94 -12.61
CA ALA A 437 16.95 2.38 -12.38
C ALA A 437 17.83 1.22 -11.86
N SER A 438 17.30 0.41 -10.94
CA SER A 438 18.01 -0.76 -10.41
C SER A 438 18.18 -1.86 -11.44
N ILE A 439 17.14 -2.17 -12.23
CA ILE A 439 17.19 -3.20 -13.28
C ILE A 439 18.10 -2.78 -14.43
N THR A 440 18.08 -1.49 -14.81
CA THR A 440 18.95 -0.96 -15.87
C THR A 440 20.40 -0.95 -15.44
N GLU A 441 20.70 -0.66 -14.17
CA GLU A 441 22.06 -0.72 -13.62
C GLU A 441 22.57 -2.16 -13.50
N ASP A 442 21.74 -3.12 -13.08
CA ASP A 442 22.10 -4.53 -13.02
C ASP A 442 22.32 -5.13 -14.42
N ILE A 443 21.43 -4.82 -15.38
CA ILE A 443 21.60 -5.21 -16.78
C ILE A 443 22.85 -4.55 -17.37
N ARG A 444 23.09 -3.27 -17.11
CA ARG A 444 24.31 -2.58 -17.56
C ARG A 444 25.55 -3.25 -16.98
N THR A 445 25.57 -3.56 -15.69
CA THR A 445 26.71 -4.18 -15.02
C THR A 445 26.97 -5.60 -15.53
N GLN A 446 25.92 -6.39 -15.78
CA GLN A 446 26.04 -7.73 -16.36
C GLN A 446 26.41 -7.71 -17.85
N VAL A 447 25.93 -6.73 -18.61
CA VAL A 447 26.29 -6.52 -20.03
C VAL A 447 27.72 -5.98 -20.18
N GLU A 448 28.16 -5.10 -19.28
CA GLU A 448 29.54 -4.62 -19.21
C GLU A 448 30.51 -5.73 -18.80
N ALA A 449 30.05 -6.69 -17.98
CA ALA A 449 30.80 -7.90 -17.64
C ALA A 449 30.82 -8.95 -18.77
N ALA A 450 29.79 -9.00 -19.62
CA ALA A 450 29.61 -10.01 -20.67
C ALA A 450 30.23 -9.64 -22.06
N ASN A 451 31.34 -8.90 -22.08
CA ASN A 451 32.16 -8.60 -23.27
C ASN A 451 31.58 -7.58 -24.29
N ARG A 452 32.17 -6.37 -24.33
CA ARG A 452 31.93 -5.31 -25.34
C ARG A 452 32.11 -5.73 -26.80
N ALA A 453 32.82 -6.83 -27.07
CA ALA A 453 33.07 -7.31 -28.42
C ALA A 453 31.81 -7.88 -29.08
N GLU A 454 31.05 -8.71 -28.35
CA GLU A 454 29.82 -9.32 -28.87
C GLU A 454 28.72 -8.29 -29.10
N TRP A 455 28.68 -7.23 -28.28
CA TRP A 455 27.73 -6.14 -28.47
C TRP A 455 28.07 -5.25 -29.66
N ASN A 456 29.35 -5.02 -29.93
CA ASN A 456 29.79 -4.36 -31.16
C ASN A 456 29.51 -5.20 -32.40
N ASP A 457 29.63 -6.53 -32.32
CA ASP A 457 29.33 -7.41 -33.46
C ASP A 457 27.83 -7.55 -33.69
N TYR A 458 27.00 -7.51 -32.65
CA TYR A 458 25.55 -7.39 -32.78
C TYR A 458 25.15 -6.04 -33.40
N LEU A 459 25.71 -4.92 -32.91
CA LEU A 459 25.42 -3.59 -33.48
C LEU A 459 25.88 -3.51 -34.94
N LYS A 460 27.03 -4.09 -35.29
CA LYS A 460 27.48 -4.20 -36.69
C LYS A 460 26.54 -5.07 -37.51
N LEU A 461 26.06 -6.20 -37.00
CA LEU A 461 25.11 -7.06 -37.72
C LEU A 461 23.78 -6.33 -37.95
N VAL A 462 23.25 -5.65 -36.93
CA VAL A 462 22.02 -4.86 -37.03
C VAL A 462 22.19 -3.69 -38.01
N LEU A 463 23.32 -2.97 -37.94
CA LEU A 463 23.62 -1.88 -38.86
C LEU A 463 23.80 -2.38 -40.30
N THR A 464 24.49 -3.51 -40.49
CA THR A 464 24.73 -4.12 -41.81
C THR A 464 23.44 -4.62 -42.45
N CYS A 465 22.55 -5.23 -41.66
CA CYS A 465 21.22 -5.63 -42.13
C CYS A 465 20.34 -4.42 -42.42
N ALA A 466 20.43 -3.36 -41.61
CA ALA A 466 19.68 -2.12 -41.83
C ALA A 466 20.16 -1.38 -43.09
N THR A 467 21.46 -1.23 -43.32
CA THR A 467 22.00 -0.61 -44.54
C THR A 467 21.72 -1.46 -45.78
N ARG A 468 21.86 -2.79 -45.70
CA ARG A 468 21.53 -3.68 -46.83
C ARG A 468 20.06 -3.61 -47.24
N ASN A 469 19.15 -3.58 -46.26
CA ASN A 469 17.72 -3.48 -46.54
C ASN A 469 17.34 -2.08 -47.02
N TRP A 470 18.01 -1.03 -46.54
CA TRP A 470 17.81 0.34 -47.02
C TRP A 470 18.31 0.51 -48.46
N ALA A 471 19.49 -0.02 -48.80
CA ALA A 471 20.03 -0.01 -50.16
C ALA A 471 19.13 -0.80 -51.14
N GLN A 472 18.58 -1.95 -50.71
CA GLN A 472 17.61 -2.71 -51.51
C GLN A 472 16.27 -1.96 -51.70
N ALA A 473 15.83 -1.19 -50.71
CA ALA A 473 14.58 -0.43 -50.79
C ALA A 473 14.70 0.87 -51.59
N THR A 474 15.87 1.50 -51.61
CA THR A 474 16.09 2.83 -52.21
C THR A 474 16.87 2.80 -53.52
N GLY A 475 17.57 1.69 -53.82
CA GLY A 475 18.39 1.55 -55.03
C GLY A 475 19.68 2.37 -55.01
N THR A 476 20.07 2.92 -53.86
CA THR A 476 21.30 3.72 -53.69
C THR A 476 22.18 3.15 -52.59
N ASP A 477 23.47 2.99 -52.89
CA ASP A 477 24.50 2.41 -52.00
C ASP A 477 25.20 3.44 -51.09
N GLU A 478 24.72 4.70 -51.00
CA GLU A 478 25.47 5.81 -50.40
C GLU A 478 25.41 5.96 -48.85
N LEU A 479 24.96 4.95 -48.09
CA LEU A 479 24.75 5.07 -46.62
C LEU A 479 25.71 4.25 -45.75
#